data_AF-A0A5N8UT86-F1
#
_entry.id   AF-A0A5N8UT86-F1
#
_cell.length_a   1.000
_cell.length_b   1.000
_cell.length_c   1.000
_cell.angle_alpha   90.00
_cell.angle_beta   90.00
_cell.angle_gamma   90.00
#
_symmetry.space_group_name_H-M   'P 1'
#
loop_
_entity.id
_entity.type
_entity.pdbx_description
1 polymer ?
#
loop_
_entity_poly.entity_id
_entity_poly.type
_entity_poly.pdbx_seq_one_letter_code
_entity_poly.pdbx_strand_id
1 'polypeptide(L)'
;MSGDLPSNGDASTDDQAGNHTQATFTTPEKTHTQDEFPVRSTLAESALTPSAEIAETLAKVEDRQAVDDSSQLSPCETKQLDKLLVSAPYPAATSIDALKVIQKQRGWVSDASLSLLSAYIQVSVAELDSVATFYNLIFRQAVGEVVLHPCDGISCDLMDGVEVRAAISQKLHIKPGETTPDNRFTLIPLPCLGACDKAPVMIASEQVYPHLTLSKIAQLLDELEGNKK
;
A
#
# COMPACT_ATOMS: atom_id res chain seq x y z
N MET A 1 -59.72 24.27 -13.85
CA MET A 1 -59.77 23.01 -13.10
C MET A 1 -58.53 22.99 -12.22
N SER A 2 -58.67 23.62 -11.06
CA SER A 2 -57.61 23.80 -10.07
C SER A 2 -58.09 23.08 -8.82
N GLY A 3 -57.36 22.05 -8.39
CA GLY A 3 -57.70 21.23 -7.23
C GLY A 3 -56.57 21.32 -6.23
N ASP A 4 -56.82 22.09 -5.17
CA ASP A 4 -55.99 22.27 -3.98
C ASP A 4 -55.91 20.99 -3.13
N LEU A 5 -54.73 20.74 -2.57
CA LEU A 5 -54.47 19.73 -1.53
C LEU A 5 -54.70 20.38 -0.14
N PRO A 6 -55.37 19.70 0.81
CA PRO A 6 -55.57 20.24 2.15
C PRO A 6 -54.41 19.92 3.10
N SER A 7 -54.26 20.82 4.06
CA SER A 7 -53.32 20.85 5.16
C SER A 7 -53.87 20.22 6.46
N ASN A 8 -52.92 19.86 7.32
CA ASN A 8 -52.93 19.77 8.80
C ASN A 8 -53.67 18.63 9.51
N GLY A 9 -52.95 18.06 10.48
CA GLY A 9 -53.43 17.18 11.53
C GLY A 9 -52.43 17.17 12.69
N ASP A 10 -52.57 18.17 13.57
CA ASP A 10 -51.90 18.28 14.87
C ASP A 10 -52.41 17.21 15.84
N ALA A 11 -51.53 16.68 16.70
CA ALA A 11 -51.92 15.94 17.89
C ALA A 11 -51.03 16.35 19.06
N SER A 12 -51.61 17.18 19.94
CA SER A 12 -51.06 17.59 21.22
C SER A 12 -51.23 16.51 22.29
N THR A 13 -50.27 16.49 23.22
CA THR A 13 -50.37 16.19 24.66
C THR A 13 -50.93 14.83 25.11
N ASP A 14 -50.06 14.04 25.76
CA ASP A 14 -50.36 13.59 27.11
C ASP A 14 -49.08 13.42 27.96
N ASP A 15 -49.18 13.99 29.15
CA ASP A 15 -48.21 14.17 30.21
C ASP A 15 -48.54 13.14 31.29
N GLN A 16 -47.63 12.24 31.66
CA GLN A 16 -47.61 11.65 33.01
C GLN A 16 -46.20 11.32 33.48
N ALA A 17 -45.90 11.93 34.62
CA ALA A 17 -44.73 11.78 35.47
C ALA A 17 -44.54 10.36 36.01
N GLY A 18 -43.28 9.92 36.08
CA GLY A 18 -42.85 8.64 36.64
C GLY A 18 -41.44 8.74 37.22
N ASN A 19 -41.37 9.38 38.38
CA ASN A 19 -40.40 9.35 39.48
C ASN A 19 -38.97 8.77 39.29
N HIS A 20 -38.01 9.57 39.76
CA HIS A 20 -36.58 9.31 39.91
C HIS A 20 -36.25 8.07 40.75
N THR A 21 -35.22 7.32 40.36
CA THR A 21 -34.26 6.68 41.28
C THR A 21 -32.93 6.48 40.55
N GLN A 22 -31.94 7.29 40.92
CA GLN A 22 -30.54 7.12 40.52
C GLN A 22 -29.95 5.93 41.28
N ALA A 23 -29.56 4.88 40.56
CA ALA A 23 -28.80 3.77 41.13
C ALA A 23 -27.30 4.14 41.12
N THR A 24 -26.80 4.57 42.26
CA THR A 24 -25.37 4.71 42.56
C THR A 24 -24.75 3.33 42.75
N PHE A 25 -24.02 2.84 41.74
CA PHE A 25 -23.20 1.64 41.89
C PHE A 25 -21.85 2.02 42.52
N THR A 26 -21.77 1.78 43.82
CA THR A 26 -20.55 1.75 44.62
C THR A 26 -19.74 0.50 44.27
N THR A 27 -18.48 0.67 43.91
CA THR A 27 -17.52 -0.42 43.68
C THR A 27 -17.07 -0.98 45.04
N PRO A 28 -17.15 -2.30 45.30
CA PRO A 28 -16.58 -2.88 46.51
C PRO A 28 -15.11 -3.22 46.28
N GLU A 29 -14.27 -2.64 47.12
CA GLU A 29 -12.89 -3.01 47.38
C GLU A 29 -12.85 -4.46 47.90
N LYS A 30 -12.18 -5.36 47.17
CA LYS A 30 -11.82 -6.69 47.66
C LYS A 30 -10.34 -6.93 47.44
N THR A 31 -9.61 -6.73 48.52
CA THR A 31 -8.30 -7.29 48.82
C THR A 31 -8.33 -8.81 48.61
N HIS A 32 -7.52 -9.31 47.68
CA HIS A 32 -7.21 -10.74 47.60
C HIS A 32 -5.69 -10.93 47.61
N THR A 33 -5.28 -11.65 48.64
CA THR A 33 -3.92 -12.07 49.00
C THR A 33 -3.29 -12.95 47.93
N GLN A 34 -2.02 -12.66 47.64
CA GLN A 34 -0.88 -13.48 47.19
C GLN A 34 -1.14 -14.80 46.45
N ASP A 35 -0.48 -14.95 45.30
CA ASP A 35 0.31 -16.17 45.03
C ASP A 35 1.54 -15.81 44.19
N GLU A 36 2.71 -15.89 44.84
CA GLU A 36 4.03 -15.77 44.23
C GLU A 36 4.30 -17.01 43.35
N PHE A 37 4.51 -16.82 42.05
CA PHE A 37 5.00 -17.87 41.16
C PHE A 37 6.54 -17.94 41.23
N PRO A 38 7.12 -19.11 41.56
CA PRO A 38 8.56 -19.24 41.81
C PRO A 38 9.32 -19.33 40.48
N VAL A 39 10.14 -18.32 40.18
CA VAL A 39 11.12 -18.38 39.08
C VAL A 39 12.33 -19.16 39.56
N ARG A 40 12.36 -20.46 39.27
CA ARG A 40 13.52 -21.31 39.49
C ARG A 40 14.43 -21.24 38.26
N SER A 41 15.52 -20.50 38.40
CA SER A 41 16.67 -20.50 37.48
C SER A 41 17.20 -21.91 37.26
N THR A 42 17.52 -22.29 36.03
CA THR A 42 18.63 -23.22 35.72
C THR A 42 18.88 -23.30 34.22
N LEU A 43 20.17 -23.22 33.87
CA LEU A 43 20.83 -23.61 32.60
C LEU A 43 20.67 -22.60 31.45
N ALA A 44 21.68 -22.26 30.65
CA ALA A 44 23.12 -22.47 30.66
C ALA A 44 23.67 -21.53 29.57
N GLU A 45 24.87 -21.00 29.75
CA GLU A 45 25.63 -20.33 28.69
C GLU A 45 25.71 -21.20 27.44
N SER A 46 25.27 -20.65 26.31
CA SER A 46 25.72 -21.10 24.99
C SER A 46 25.90 -19.86 24.12
N ALA A 47 27.15 -19.40 24.07
CA ALA A 47 27.60 -18.44 23.09
C ALA A 47 27.31 -18.99 21.67
N LEU A 48 26.32 -18.41 21.00
CA LEU A 48 26.11 -18.60 19.57
C LEU A 48 26.83 -17.46 18.86
N THR A 49 28.10 -17.69 18.54
CA THR A 49 28.75 -17.02 17.41
C THR A 49 27.96 -17.31 16.14
N PRO A 50 27.65 -16.31 15.30
CA PRO A 50 26.89 -16.55 14.07
C PRO A 50 27.69 -17.43 13.10
N SER A 51 27.10 -18.56 12.72
CA SER A 51 27.63 -19.51 11.74
C SER A 51 27.80 -18.85 10.37
N ALA A 52 28.83 -19.29 9.65
CA ALA A 52 29.24 -18.80 8.32
C ALA A 52 28.10 -18.72 7.27
N GLU A 53 26.99 -19.44 7.45
CA GLU A 53 25.81 -19.38 6.57
C GLU A 53 25.11 -18.01 6.56
N ILE A 54 25.15 -17.25 7.67
CA ILE A 54 24.57 -15.90 7.72
C ILE A 54 25.41 -14.93 6.89
N ALA A 55 26.74 -15.06 6.94
CA ALA A 55 27.66 -14.24 6.15
C ALA A 55 27.53 -14.51 4.63
N GLU A 56 27.31 -15.77 4.26
CA GLU A 56 27.12 -16.16 2.85
C GLU A 56 25.75 -15.74 2.30
N THR A 57 24.74 -15.63 3.18
CA THR A 57 23.43 -15.07 2.84
C THR A 57 23.49 -13.54 2.69
N LEU A 58 24.27 -12.86 3.54
CA LEU A 58 24.55 -11.41 3.42
C LEU A 58 25.30 -11.08 2.13
N ALA A 59 26.28 -11.89 1.75
CA ALA A 59 27.02 -11.71 0.49
C ALA A 59 26.14 -11.87 -0.77
N LYS A 60 25.04 -12.63 -0.70
CA LYS A 60 24.03 -12.72 -1.78
C LYS A 60 23.04 -11.56 -1.81
N VAL A 61 22.92 -10.80 -0.71
CA VAL A 61 22.10 -9.57 -0.67
C VAL A 61 22.84 -8.41 -1.33
N GLU A 62 24.17 -8.39 -1.28
CA GLU A 62 25.02 -7.33 -1.86
C GLU A 62 25.06 -7.33 -3.41
N ASP A 63 24.71 -8.45 -4.07
CA ASP A 63 24.80 -8.60 -5.53
C ASP A 63 23.55 -8.14 -6.31
N ARG A 64 22.55 -7.54 -5.65
CA ARG A 64 21.37 -6.94 -6.33
C ARG A 64 21.54 -5.45 -6.66
N GLN A 65 22.63 -4.83 -6.25
CA GLN A 65 22.90 -3.40 -6.48
C GLN A 65 23.55 -3.19 -7.84
N ALA A 66 22.79 -3.36 -8.91
CA ALA A 66 23.21 -2.96 -10.25
C ALA A 66 22.14 -2.06 -10.88
N VAL A 67 21.97 -0.86 -10.34
CA VAL A 67 21.27 0.24 -11.02
C VAL A 67 22.01 1.54 -10.69
N ASP A 68 22.25 2.34 -11.72
CA ASP A 68 22.94 3.64 -11.74
C ASP A 68 22.44 4.60 -10.64
N ASP A 69 22.96 4.45 -9.42
CA ASP A 69 22.63 5.31 -8.28
C ASP A 69 23.43 6.60 -8.41
N SER A 70 22.92 7.48 -9.25
CA SER A 70 23.37 8.87 -9.35
C SER A 70 23.38 9.47 -7.93
N SER A 71 24.59 9.74 -7.44
CA SER A 71 24.91 10.21 -6.08
C SER A 71 24.24 11.53 -5.64
N GLN A 72 23.37 12.11 -6.47
CA GLN A 72 22.75 13.41 -6.27
C GLN A 72 21.31 13.41 -6.78
N LEU A 73 20.48 14.29 -6.19
CA LEU A 73 19.12 14.55 -6.66
C LEU A 73 19.17 15.42 -7.93
N SER A 74 18.34 15.08 -8.93
CA SER A 74 18.23 15.83 -10.17
C SER A 74 17.62 17.23 -9.91
N PRO A 75 17.93 18.24 -10.74
CA PRO A 75 17.33 19.57 -10.61
C PRO A 75 15.79 19.58 -10.75
N CYS A 76 15.23 18.56 -11.41
CA CYS A 76 13.79 18.39 -11.54
C CYS A 76 13.19 17.82 -10.24
N GLU A 77 13.87 16.84 -9.61
CA GLU A 77 13.48 16.26 -8.32
C GLU A 77 13.44 17.34 -7.25
N THR A 78 14.53 18.10 -7.09
CA THR A 78 14.65 19.14 -6.06
C THR A 78 13.57 20.22 -6.19
N LYS A 79 13.30 20.69 -7.41
CA LYS A 79 12.22 21.67 -7.66
C LYS A 79 10.84 21.16 -7.24
N GLN A 80 10.56 19.88 -7.46
CA GLN A 80 9.29 19.27 -7.05
C GLN A 80 9.23 19.12 -5.53
N LEU A 81 10.31 18.68 -4.90
CA LEU A 81 10.42 18.55 -3.45
C LEU A 81 10.27 19.90 -2.74
N ASP A 82 10.89 20.97 -3.24
CA ASP A 82 10.77 22.32 -2.68
C ASP A 82 9.31 22.79 -2.67
N LYS A 83 8.58 22.51 -3.75
CA LYS A 83 7.15 22.84 -3.83
C LYS A 83 6.35 22.10 -2.76
N LEU A 84 6.67 20.84 -2.50
CA LEU A 84 6.00 20.04 -1.47
C LEU A 84 6.30 20.58 -0.06
N LEU A 85 7.57 20.88 0.23
CA LEU A 85 8.01 21.40 1.52
C LEU A 85 7.38 22.75 1.86
N VAL A 86 7.13 23.61 0.85
CA VAL A 86 6.42 24.90 1.05
C VAL A 86 4.94 24.70 1.35
N SER A 87 4.31 23.67 0.78
CA SER A 87 2.87 23.43 0.92
C SER A 87 2.47 22.72 2.22
N ALA A 88 3.42 22.03 2.87
CA ALA A 88 3.14 21.19 4.02
C ALA A 88 3.49 21.86 5.36
N PRO A 89 2.71 21.61 6.43
CA PRO A 89 3.00 22.18 7.74
C PRO A 89 4.24 21.59 8.41
N TYR A 90 4.63 20.36 8.06
CA TYR A 90 5.83 19.69 8.56
C TYR A 90 6.44 18.79 7.47
N PRO A 91 7.78 18.62 7.44
CA PRO A 91 8.43 17.85 6.37
C PRO A 91 7.97 16.40 6.27
N ALA A 92 7.73 15.73 7.40
CA ALA A 92 7.26 14.35 7.42
C ALA A 92 5.90 14.14 6.73
N ALA A 93 5.04 15.18 6.63
CA ALA A 93 3.77 15.10 5.88
C ALA A 93 4.01 14.89 4.38
N THR A 94 5.17 15.31 3.87
CA THR A 94 5.51 15.21 2.45
C THR A 94 6.13 13.87 2.07
N SER A 95 6.38 12.97 3.03
CA SER A 95 7.15 11.73 2.82
C SER A 95 6.61 10.88 1.67
N ILE A 96 5.28 10.69 1.58
CA ILE A 96 4.64 9.89 0.53
C ILE A 96 4.83 10.56 -0.84
N ASP A 97 4.53 11.85 -0.95
CA ASP A 97 4.63 12.57 -2.22
C ASP A 97 6.08 12.71 -2.68
N ALA A 98 7.00 12.90 -1.73
CA ALA A 98 8.43 12.95 -1.99
C ALA A 98 8.97 11.61 -2.52
N LEU A 99 8.57 10.49 -1.93
CA LEU A 99 8.90 9.14 -2.43
C LEU A 99 8.34 8.93 -3.84
N LYS A 100 7.11 9.38 -4.11
CA LYS A 100 6.49 9.30 -5.45
C LYS A 100 7.23 10.15 -6.48
N VAL A 101 7.77 11.31 -6.11
CA VAL A 101 8.60 12.14 -7.00
C VAL A 101 9.85 11.39 -7.46
N ILE A 102 10.55 10.77 -6.52
CA ILE A 102 11.75 9.96 -6.81
C ILE A 102 11.39 8.76 -7.68
N GLN A 103 10.35 8.02 -7.30
CA GLN A 103 9.87 6.85 -8.05
C GLN A 103 9.46 7.22 -9.48
N LYS A 104 8.87 8.40 -9.70
CA LYS A 104 8.48 8.83 -11.04
C LYS A 104 9.69 9.08 -11.96
N GLN A 105 10.82 9.52 -11.42
CA GLN A 105 12.02 9.80 -12.20
C GLN A 105 12.94 8.58 -12.34
N ARG A 106 13.00 7.73 -11.31
CA ARG A 106 13.93 6.59 -11.22
C ARG A 106 13.25 5.22 -11.41
N GLY A 107 11.92 5.18 -11.50
CA GLY A 107 11.09 3.97 -11.63
C GLY A 107 10.77 3.30 -10.29
N TRP A 108 11.73 3.28 -9.36
CA TRP A 108 11.60 2.67 -8.03
C TRP A 108 12.50 3.41 -7.01
N VAL A 109 12.35 3.10 -5.72
CA VAL A 109 13.07 3.76 -4.62
C VAL A 109 14.18 2.85 -4.10
N SER A 110 15.43 3.17 -4.43
CA SER A 110 16.63 2.52 -3.87
C SER A 110 16.99 3.01 -2.47
N ASP A 111 17.83 2.28 -1.74
CA ASP A 111 18.31 2.69 -0.42
C ASP A 111 19.15 3.96 -0.47
N ALA A 112 19.93 4.16 -1.54
CA ALA A 112 20.67 5.39 -1.71
C ALA A 112 19.72 6.55 -2.04
N SER A 113 18.71 6.34 -2.89
CA SER A 113 17.68 7.35 -3.17
C SER A 113 16.90 7.76 -1.91
N LEU A 114 16.62 6.79 -1.02
CA LEU A 114 15.97 7.04 0.26
C LEU A 114 16.88 7.82 1.22
N SER A 115 18.17 7.51 1.25
CA SER A 115 19.18 8.24 2.04
C SER A 115 19.37 9.67 1.55
N LEU A 116 19.40 9.87 0.23
CA LEU A 116 19.44 11.20 -0.41
C LEU A 116 18.19 12.01 -0.04
N LEU A 117 17.02 11.39 -0.14
CA LEU A 117 15.77 12.04 0.20
C LEU A 117 15.72 12.43 1.69
N SER A 118 16.11 11.51 2.58
CA SER A 118 16.21 11.74 4.03
C SER A 118 17.04 12.99 4.35
N ALA A 119 18.22 13.11 3.75
CA ALA A 119 19.10 14.26 3.92
C ALA A 119 18.48 15.57 3.38
N TYR A 120 17.66 15.50 2.33
CA TYR A 120 17.03 16.66 1.72
C TYR A 120 15.86 17.20 2.55
N ILE A 121 14.90 16.33 2.91
CA ILE A 121 13.68 16.74 3.62
C ILE A 121 13.85 16.78 5.15
N GLN A 122 15.02 16.38 5.66
CA GLN A 122 15.34 16.35 7.10
C GLN A 122 14.41 15.42 7.90
N VAL A 123 14.09 14.26 7.33
CA VAL A 123 13.32 13.17 7.97
C VAL A 123 14.21 11.95 8.09
N SER A 124 14.06 11.14 9.14
CA SER A 124 14.93 9.98 9.34
C SER A 124 14.75 8.93 8.23
N VAL A 125 15.84 8.25 7.87
CA VAL A 125 15.83 7.12 6.91
C VAL A 125 14.84 6.05 7.36
N ALA A 126 14.82 5.71 8.65
CA ALA A 126 13.92 4.69 9.20
C ALA A 126 12.43 5.04 9.03
N GLU A 127 12.07 6.32 9.21
CA GLU A 127 10.70 6.80 9.00
C GLU A 127 10.30 6.74 7.53
N LEU A 128 11.18 7.17 6.63
CA LEU A 128 10.96 7.06 5.19
C LEU A 128 10.83 5.60 4.72
N ASP A 129 11.67 4.70 5.25
CA ASP A 129 11.61 3.28 4.92
C ASP A 129 10.34 2.62 5.46
N SER A 130 9.89 3.00 6.66
CA SER A 130 8.60 2.58 7.20
C SER A 130 7.44 3.01 6.31
N VAL A 131 7.47 4.23 5.77
CA VAL A 131 6.44 4.71 4.83
C VAL A 131 6.53 3.95 3.51
N ALA A 132 7.73 3.76 2.97
CA ALA A 132 7.93 3.12 1.68
C ALA A 132 7.56 1.63 1.69
N THR A 133 7.71 0.93 2.81
CA THR A 133 7.31 -0.47 2.98
C THR A 133 5.83 -0.63 3.32
N PHE A 134 5.18 0.39 3.86
CA PHE A 134 3.76 0.35 4.22
C PHE A 134 2.81 0.50 3.02
N TYR A 135 3.17 1.30 2.02
CA TYR A 135 2.31 1.56 0.86
C TYR A 135 2.65 0.68 -0.34
N ASN A 136 1.68 -0.11 -0.82
CA ASN A 136 1.84 -1.03 -1.97
C ASN A 136 2.23 -0.36 -3.30
N LEU A 137 2.01 0.94 -3.44
CA LEU A 137 2.32 1.71 -4.65
C LEU A 137 3.69 2.39 -4.61
N ILE A 138 4.44 2.20 -3.52
CA ILE A 138 5.83 2.63 -3.42
C ILE A 138 6.72 1.40 -3.65
N PHE A 139 7.48 1.41 -4.73
CA PHE A 139 8.25 0.24 -5.15
C PHE A 139 9.67 0.29 -4.56
N ARG A 140 10.00 -0.70 -3.73
CA ARG A 140 11.33 -0.88 -3.14
C ARG A 140 12.22 -1.88 -3.91
N GLN A 141 11.73 -2.35 -5.05
CA GLN A 141 12.46 -3.21 -5.98
C GLN A 141 12.27 -2.70 -7.40
N ALA A 142 13.19 -3.05 -8.29
CA ALA A 142 13.12 -2.67 -9.69
C ALA A 142 11.84 -3.24 -10.34
N VAL A 143 11.05 -2.35 -10.93
CA VAL A 143 9.84 -2.67 -11.69
C VAL A 143 10.08 -2.40 -13.17
N GLY A 144 9.31 -3.07 -14.02
CA GLY A 144 9.30 -2.82 -15.44
C GLY A 144 8.64 -1.49 -15.81
N GLU A 145 8.75 -1.13 -17.09
CA GLU A 145 8.18 0.11 -17.64
C GLU A 145 6.67 0.23 -17.40
N VAL A 146 5.93 -0.88 -17.48
CA VAL A 146 4.49 -0.95 -17.27
C VAL A 146 4.17 -1.87 -16.09
N VAL A 147 3.61 -1.30 -15.03
CA VAL A 147 3.12 -2.08 -13.89
C VAL A 147 1.64 -2.40 -14.07
N LEU A 148 1.32 -3.68 -14.09
CA LEU A 148 -0.03 -4.22 -14.20
C LEU A 148 -0.59 -4.50 -12.81
N HIS A 149 -1.71 -3.85 -12.50
CA HIS A 149 -2.42 -3.94 -11.23
C HIS A 149 -3.83 -4.51 -11.42
N PRO A 150 -3.97 -5.83 -11.63
CA PRO A 150 -5.28 -6.46 -11.66
C PRO A 150 -5.90 -6.46 -10.26
N CYS A 151 -7.20 -6.17 -10.19
CA CYS A 151 -7.95 -6.24 -8.94
C CYS A 151 -8.11 -7.71 -8.49
N ASP A 152 -7.86 -7.99 -7.22
CA ASP A 152 -8.12 -9.29 -6.56
C ASP A 152 -9.29 -9.25 -5.55
N GLY A 153 -10.11 -8.20 -5.62
CA GLY A 153 -11.31 -8.08 -4.80
C GLY A 153 -12.40 -9.09 -5.20
N ILE A 154 -13.22 -9.47 -4.21
CA ILE A 154 -14.32 -10.46 -4.36
C ILE A 154 -15.25 -10.17 -5.55
N SER A 155 -15.58 -8.90 -5.81
CA SER A 155 -16.46 -8.53 -6.93
C SER A 155 -15.84 -8.79 -8.29
N CYS A 156 -14.51 -8.68 -8.41
CA CYS A 156 -13.81 -9.03 -9.65
C CYS A 156 -13.72 -10.55 -9.78
N ASP A 157 -13.45 -11.27 -8.69
CA ASP A 157 -13.37 -12.73 -8.71
C ASP A 157 -14.70 -13.39 -9.08
N LEU A 158 -15.83 -12.83 -8.64
CA LEU A 158 -17.17 -13.28 -9.06
C LEU A 158 -17.46 -13.07 -10.55
N MET A 159 -16.70 -12.20 -11.22
CA MET A 159 -16.85 -11.84 -12.63
C MET A 159 -15.70 -12.42 -13.48
N ASP A 160 -15.16 -13.58 -13.12
CA ASP A 160 -14.04 -14.26 -13.77
C ASP A 160 -12.66 -13.57 -13.62
N GLY A 161 -12.48 -12.79 -12.53
CA GLY A 161 -11.23 -12.08 -12.25
C GLY A 161 -10.04 -13.01 -12.00
N VAL A 162 -10.28 -14.20 -11.45
CA VAL A 162 -9.23 -15.21 -11.20
C VAL A 162 -8.66 -15.70 -12.52
N GLU A 163 -9.53 -16.00 -13.48
CA GLU A 163 -9.22 -16.44 -14.83
C GLU A 163 -8.47 -15.35 -15.60
N VAL A 164 -8.89 -14.09 -15.46
CA VAL A 164 -8.19 -12.93 -16.04
C VAL A 164 -6.76 -12.84 -15.52
N ARG A 165 -6.54 -12.90 -14.20
CA ARG A 165 -5.19 -12.86 -13.61
C ARG A 165 -4.32 -14.04 -14.04
N ALA A 166 -4.91 -15.23 -14.11
CA ALA A 166 -4.23 -16.43 -14.58
C ALA A 166 -3.81 -16.31 -16.06
N ALA A 167 -4.69 -15.78 -16.92
CA ALA A 167 -4.39 -15.56 -18.33
C ALA A 167 -3.27 -14.54 -18.54
N ILE A 168 -3.24 -13.44 -17.77
CA ILE A 168 -2.14 -12.47 -17.80
C ILE A 168 -0.82 -13.14 -17.40
N SER A 169 -0.83 -13.88 -16.29
CA SER A 169 0.35 -14.60 -15.78
C SER A 169 0.88 -15.62 -16.80
N GLN A 170 -0.01 -16.37 -17.46
CA GLN A 170 0.35 -17.34 -18.48
C GLN A 170 0.92 -16.70 -19.74
N LYS A 171 0.34 -15.57 -20.19
CA LYS A 171 0.77 -14.88 -21.40
C LYS A 171 2.13 -14.22 -21.24
N LEU A 172 2.39 -13.65 -20.06
CA LEU A 172 3.66 -12.99 -19.75
C LEU A 172 4.71 -13.96 -19.18
N HIS A 173 4.33 -15.20 -18.87
CA HIS A 173 5.18 -16.22 -18.24
C HIS A 173 5.80 -15.77 -16.90
N ILE A 174 5.06 -14.99 -16.11
CA ILE A 174 5.48 -14.47 -14.79
C ILE A 174 4.44 -14.80 -13.72
N LYS A 175 4.86 -14.82 -12.46
CA LYS A 175 3.95 -14.92 -11.31
C LYS A 175 3.57 -13.54 -10.77
N PRO A 176 2.50 -13.45 -9.96
CA PRO A 176 2.24 -12.26 -9.15
C PRO A 176 3.45 -11.86 -8.31
N GLY A 177 3.87 -10.61 -8.43
CA GLY A 177 5.05 -10.01 -7.80
C GLY A 177 6.33 -10.06 -8.64
N GLU A 178 6.31 -10.70 -9.81
CA GLU A 178 7.49 -10.81 -10.69
C GLU A 178 7.44 -9.80 -11.84
N THR A 179 8.64 -9.51 -12.37
CA THR A 179 8.86 -8.68 -13.56
C THR A 179 9.29 -9.57 -14.72
N THR A 180 8.87 -9.26 -15.95
CA THR A 180 9.29 -9.99 -17.14
C THR A 180 10.81 -9.88 -17.35
N PRO A 181 11.47 -10.89 -17.96
CA PRO A 181 12.91 -10.84 -18.22
C PRO A 181 13.33 -9.68 -19.14
N ASP A 182 12.39 -9.16 -19.93
CA ASP A 182 12.59 -7.99 -20.79
C ASP A 182 12.49 -6.65 -20.03
N ASN A 183 12.25 -6.66 -18.71
CA ASN A 183 12.02 -5.49 -17.85
C ASN A 183 10.88 -4.57 -18.33
N ARG A 184 9.89 -5.14 -19.03
CA ARG A 184 8.77 -4.36 -19.61
C ARG A 184 7.54 -4.36 -18.74
N PHE A 185 7.16 -5.52 -18.20
CA PHE A 185 5.94 -5.67 -17.42
C PHE A 185 6.26 -6.18 -16.01
N THR A 186 5.60 -5.61 -15.02
CA THR A 186 5.55 -6.17 -13.67
C THR A 186 4.11 -6.45 -13.30
N LEU A 187 3.83 -7.64 -12.77
CA LEU A 187 2.49 -8.02 -12.35
C LEU A 187 2.35 -7.89 -10.83
N ILE A 188 1.62 -6.90 -10.36
CA ILE A 188 1.38 -6.68 -8.92
C ILE A 188 -0.13 -6.60 -8.68
N PRO A 189 -0.80 -7.68 -8.27
CA PRO A 189 -2.21 -7.62 -7.91
C PRO A 189 -2.44 -6.60 -6.81
N LEU A 190 -3.54 -5.86 -6.93
CA LEU A 190 -3.98 -4.93 -5.90
C LEU A 190 -5.36 -5.33 -5.38
N PRO A 191 -5.64 -5.00 -4.10
CA PRO A 191 -6.98 -5.10 -3.55
C PRO A 191 -7.96 -4.19 -4.29
N CYS A 192 -9.22 -4.22 -3.84
CA CYS A 192 -10.35 -3.50 -4.42
C CYS A 192 -9.97 -2.10 -4.96
N LEU A 193 -10.13 -1.92 -6.27
CA LEU A 193 -9.86 -0.66 -6.98
C LEU A 193 -11.04 0.31 -6.97
N GLY A 194 -12.15 -0.05 -6.31
CA GLY A 194 -13.35 0.81 -6.20
C GLY A 194 -14.18 0.96 -7.47
N ALA A 195 -13.90 0.18 -8.52
CA ALA A 195 -14.64 0.19 -9.79
C ALA A 195 -15.44 -1.11 -10.01
N CYS A 196 -16.16 -1.55 -8.97
CA CYS A 196 -16.88 -2.83 -8.98
C CYS A 196 -18.01 -2.92 -10.01
N ASP A 197 -18.57 -1.78 -10.43
CA ASP A 197 -19.55 -1.67 -11.52
C ASP A 197 -18.98 -2.07 -12.89
N LYS A 198 -17.65 -2.07 -13.01
CA LYS A 198 -16.90 -2.34 -14.24
C LYS A 198 -16.04 -3.60 -14.16
N ALA A 199 -16.29 -4.45 -13.17
CA ALA A 199 -15.53 -5.68 -12.97
C ALA A 199 -15.59 -6.61 -14.20
N PRO A 200 -14.51 -7.36 -14.50
CA PRO A 200 -13.16 -7.26 -13.91
C PRO A 200 -12.39 -6.03 -14.38
N VAL A 201 -11.61 -5.45 -13.46
CA VAL A 201 -10.86 -4.20 -13.69
C VAL A 201 -9.37 -4.36 -13.37
N MET A 202 -8.53 -3.67 -14.13
CA MET A 202 -7.07 -3.56 -13.93
C MET A 202 -6.64 -2.11 -14.08
N ILE A 203 -5.60 -1.71 -13.37
CA ILE A 203 -4.85 -0.48 -13.66
C ILE A 203 -3.55 -0.86 -14.35
N ALA A 204 -3.18 -0.16 -15.42
CA ALA A 204 -1.86 -0.24 -16.02
C ALA A 204 -1.38 1.17 -16.37
N SER A 205 -0.15 1.51 -16.01
CA SER A 205 0.44 2.84 -16.27
C SER A 205 -0.48 4.02 -15.92
N GLU A 206 -1.06 3.99 -14.71
CA GLU A 206 -2.00 5.00 -14.17
C GLU A 206 -3.36 5.09 -14.92
N GLN A 207 -3.64 4.19 -15.87
CA GLN A 207 -4.91 4.11 -16.60
C GLN A 207 -5.77 2.94 -16.13
N VAL A 208 -7.08 3.15 -16.03
CA VAL A 208 -8.04 2.11 -15.62
C VAL A 208 -8.59 1.40 -16.86
N TYR A 209 -8.50 0.07 -16.86
CA TYR A 209 -9.01 -0.81 -17.91
C TYR A 209 -10.20 -1.62 -17.39
N PRO A 210 -11.45 -1.24 -17.75
CA PRO A 210 -12.66 -1.91 -17.31
C PRO A 210 -13.06 -3.10 -18.19
N HIS A 211 -13.96 -3.95 -17.70
CA HIS A 211 -14.60 -5.04 -18.45
C HIS A 211 -13.61 -5.96 -19.18
N LEU A 212 -12.59 -6.41 -18.45
CA LEU A 212 -11.57 -7.29 -18.99
C LEU A 212 -12.16 -8.67 -19.28
N THR A 213 -11.85 -9.19 -20.46
CA THR A 213 -12.21 -10.53 -20.89
C THR A 213 -10.98 -11.26 -21.40
N LEU A 214 -10.97 -12.59 -21.30
CA LEU A 214 -9.83 -13.42 -21.75
C LEU A 214 -9.39 -13.13 -23.19
N SER A 215 -10.35 -12.84 -24.07
CA SER A 215 -10.10 -12.48 -25.47
C SER A 215 -9.40 -11.12 -25.65
N LYS A 216 -9.68 -10.15 -24.77
CA LYS A 216 -9.15 -8.79 -24.87
C LYS A 216 -7.78 -8.64 -24.21
N ILE A 217 -7.43 -9.51 -23.27
CA ILE A 217 -6.14 -9.44 -22.54
C ILE A 217 -4.96 -9.47 -23.51
N ALA A 218 -4.98 -10.37 -24.50
CA ALA A 218 -3.89 -10.47 -25.47
C ALA A 218 -3.71 -9.17 -26.26
N GLN A 219 -4.83 -8.63 -26.79
CA GLN A 219 -4.81 -7.36 -27.53
C GLN A 219 -4.35 -6.20 -26.64
N LEU A 220 -4.83 -6.14 -25.40
CA LEU A 220 -4.46 -5.10 -24.45
C LEU A 220 -2.96 -5.14 -24.11
N LEU A 221 -2.40 -6.32 -23.90
CA LEU A 221 -0.97 -6.47 -23.64
C LEU A 221 -0.15 -6.04 -24.86
N ASP A 222 -0.53 -6.45 -26.08
CA ASP A 222 0.13 -6.05 -27.32
C ASP A 222 0.04 -4.52 -27.54
N GLU A 223 -1.09 -3.89 -27.20
CA GLU A 223 -1.28 -2.43 -27.25
C GLU A 223 -0.35 -1.72 -26.26
N LEU A 224 -0.25 -2.22 -25.02
CA LEU A 224 0.67 -1.70 -24.00
C LEU A 224 2.13 -1.87 -24.41
N GLU A 225 2.45 -2.94 -25.17
CA GLU A 225 3.77 -3.10 -25.75
C GLU A 225 4.08 -2.11 -26.88
N GLY A 226 3.07 -1.74 -27.68
CA GLY A 226 3.22 -0.85 -28.82
C GLY A 226 3.20 0.64 -28.47
N ASN A 227 2.64 1.01 -27.32
CA ASN A 227 2.46 2.41 -26.90
C ASN A 227 3.75 2.99 -26.32
N LYS A 228 4.79 3.06 -27.17
CA LYS A 228 6.04 3.77 -26.89
C LYS A 228 5.74 5.28 -26.96
N LYS A 229 5.55 5.92 -25.81
CA LYS A 229 5.33 7.37 -25.74
C LYS A 229 6.60 8.10 -25.35
#